data_AF-A0A947ZBI3-F1
#
_entry.id   AF-A0A947ZBI3-F1
#
_cell.length_a   1.000
_cell.length_b   1.000
_cell.length_c   1.000
_cell.angle_alpha   90.00
_cell.angle_beta   90.00
_cell.angle_gamma   90.00
#
_symmetry.space_group_name_H-M   'P 1'
#
loop_
_entity.id
_entity.type
_entity.pdbx_description
1 polymer ?
#
loop_
_entity_poly.entity_id
_entity_poly.type
_entity_poly.pdbx_seq_one_letter_code
_entity_poly.pdbx_strand_id
1 'polypeptide(L)'
;MSSFAMRQLLTDTGSPQLGDTSERIGPLPNLEEAVQGLSTCGDSVVEGLEMCDDGNMVSGDGCSSDCRSDETCGNGYTDVNEMCDDGNTVSGDGCSSDCRSDETCGNGVVDPGEVCDDGNTVSGDGCAQFCTSDETCGNSIVDVNEDCDDGNTLDGDECPSTCRTKAKDDGCSCKNAGTTATMPPSMLMLLLVLLPLVLRRRWSRP
;
A
#
# COMPACT_ATOMS: atom_id res chain seq x y z
N MET A 1 4.05 91.22 -25.24
CA MET A 1 3.84 90.89 -26.67
C MET A 1 2.74 89.83 -26.67
N SER A 2 1.47 90.19 -26.91
CA SER A 2 0.85 90.39 -28.24
C SER A 2 0.93 89.09 -29.07
N SER A 3 -0.14 88.51 -29.61
CA SER A 3 -1.44 89.06 -30.06
C SER A 3 -2.51 87.94 -30.03
N PHE A 4 -3.78 88.17 -29.66
CA PHE A 4 -4.93 88.38 -30.58
C PHE A 4 -4.73 87.76 -31.99
N ALA A 5 -5.62 86.96 -32.59
CA ALA A 5 -6.97 86.49 -32.24
C ALA A 5 -7.25 85.17 -33.09
N MET A 6 -8.45 84.67 -33.45
CA MET A 6 -9.82 85.20 -33.40
C MET A 6 -10.92 84.10 -33.50
N ARG A 7 -11.78 84.00 -32.48
CA ARG A 7 -13.26 83.92 -32.56
C ARG A 7 -13.92 83.14 -33.74
N GLN A 8 -14.58 82.03 -33.41
CA GLN A 8 -15.94 81.78 -33.93
C GLN A 8 -16.77 80.94 -32.95
N LEU A 9 -17.72 81.61 -32.27
CA LEU A 9 -18.96 80.96 -31.87
C LEU A 9 -19.72 80.62 -33.15
N LEU A 10 -20.01 79.35 -33.36
CA LEU A 10 -21.21 78.95 -34.10
C LEU A 10 -22.01 78.03 -33.19
N THR A 11 -23.19 78.51 -32.85
CA THR A 11 -24.26 77.74 -32.23
C THR A 11 -24.66 76.59 -33.16
N ASP A 12 -24.75 75.38 -32.63
CA ASP A 12 -25.72 74.43 -33.17
C ASP A 12 -26.50 73.80 -32.01
N THR A 13 -27.80 74.09 -32.00
CA THR A 13 -28.78 73.41 -31.16
C THR A 13 -29.16 72.09 -31.84
N GLY A 14 -28.19 71.19 -31.94
CA GLY A 14 -28.35 69.84 -32.46
C GLY A 14 -28.77 68.87 -31.36
N SER A 15 -29.78 68.04 -31.64
CA SER A 15 -30.29 66.99 -30.74
C SER A 15 -29.18 66.08 -30.20
N PRO A 16 -29.35 65.47 -29.00
CA PRO A 16 -28.42 64.45 -28.52
C PRO A 16 -28.43 63.25 -29.47
N GLN A 17 -27.42 63.19 -30.34
CA GLN A 17 -27.06 61.98 -31.08
C GLN A 17 -26.57 60.93 -30.07
N LEU A 18 -26.88 59.66 -30.34
CA LEU A 18 -26.29 58.54 -29.59
C LEU A 18 -24.78 58.53 -29.84
N GLY A 19 -24.03 59.17 -28.95
CA GLY A 19 -22.57 59.20 -28.94
C GLY A 19 -22.03 58.21 -27.92
N ASP A 20 -21.59 57.06 -28.43
CA ASP A 20 -20.74 56.03 -27.83
C ASP A 20 -20.34 56.24 -26.35
N THR A 21 -21.02 55.57 -25.43
CA THR A 21 -20.63 55.46 -24.01
C THR A 21 -19.46 54.48 -23.84
N SER A 22 -18.34 54.73 -24.53
CA SER A 22 -17.07 54.01 -24.35
C SER A 22 -16.31 54.49 -23.11
N GLU A 23 -17.04 54.73 -22.01
CA GLU A 23 -16.47 54.90 -20.68
C GLU A 23 -16.02 53.54 -20.14
N ARG A 24 -14.91 53.06 -20.69
CA ARG A 24 -13.82 52.37 -19.97
C ARG A 24 -14.23 51.30 -18.94
N ILE A 25 -15.29 50.54 -19.21
CA ILE A 25 -15.53 49.27 -18.54
C ILE A 25 -14.43 48.34 -19.05
N GLY A 26 -13.46 48.01 -18.19
CA GLY A 26 -12.49 46.95 -18.48
C GLY A 26 -13.20 45.62 -18.70
N PRO A 27 -12.51 44.55 -19.12
CA PRO A 27 -13.12 43.22 -19.06
C PRO A 27 -13.72 43.02 -17.67
N LEU A 28 -14.98 42.54 -17.63
CA LEU A 28 -15.58 42.12 -16.36
C LEU A 28 -14.57 41.20 -15.67
N PRO A 29 -14.28 41.36 -14.36
CA PRO A 29 -13.55 40.33 -13.65
C PRO A 29 -14.29 39.01 -13.91
N ASN A 30 -13.56 37.96 -14.23
CA ASN A 30 -14.17 36.65 -14.30
C ASN A 30 -14.87 36.37 -12.97
N LEU A 31 -15.97 35.63 -13.01
CA LEU A 31 -16.72 35.28 -11.81
C LEU A 31 -15.86 34.45 -10.83
N GLU A 32 -14.70 33.96 -11.28
CA GLU A 32 -13.69 33.26 -10.51
C GLU A 32 -12.78 34.21 -9.69
N GLU A 33 -12.28 35.34 -10.22
CA GLU A 33 -11.52 36.33 -9.41
C GLU A 33 -12.44 37.12 -8.47
N ALA A 34 -13.72 37.32 -8.83
CA ALA A 34 -14.67 38.07 -8.01
C ALA A 34 -15.13 37.33 -6.73
N VAL A 35 -14.89 36.02 -6.63
CA VAL A 35 -15.23 35.18 -5.45
C VAL A 35 -14.04 35.00 -4.50
N GLN A 36 -12.81 35.14 -4.99
CA GLN A 36 -11.56 35.00 -4.20
C GLN A 36 -11.28 36.18 -3.25
N GLY A 37 -12.20 37.13 -3.11
CA GLY A 37 -12.06 38.33 -2.26
C GLY A 37 -13.15 38.49 -1.22
N LEU A 38 -13.83 37.40 -0.83
CA LEU A 38 -14.91 37.39 0.17
C LEU A 38 -14.69 36.42 1.34
N SER A 39 -13.51 35.80 1.42
CA SER A 39 -13.02 35.10 2.61
C SER A 39 -11.54 35.38 2.78
N THR A 40 -11.07 35.57 4.01
CA THR A 40 -9.72 36.05 4.31
C THR A 40 -9.02 35.11 5.28
N CYS A 41 -8.50 34.00 4.75
CA CYS A 41 -7.70 33.04 5.49
C CYS A 41 -6.66 33.70 6.40
N GLY A 42 -6.75 33.36 7.69
CA GLY A 42 -5.90 33.86 8.76
C GLY A 42 -6.47 35.07 9.52
N ASP A 43 -7.78 35.26 9.57
CA ASP A 43 -8.42 36.34 10.34
C ASP A 43 -9.21 35.87 11.58
N SER A 44 -9.16 34.56 11.88
CA SER A 44 -9.90 33.82 12.91
C SER A 44 -11.40 33.66 12.65
N VAL A 45 -11.88 33.85 11.42
CA VAL A 45 -13.30 33.69 11.05
C VAL A 45 -13.46 32.80 9.82
N VAL A 46 -13.81 31.53 10.04
CA VAL A 46 -14.15 30.60 8.95
C VAL A 46 -15.33 31.13 8.12
N GLU A 47 -15.07 31.58 6.89
CA GLU A 47 -16.10 32.09 5.98
C GLU A 47 -15.89 31.66 4.51
N GLY A 48 -16.91 31.91 3.67
CA GLY A 48 -16.84 31.62 2.23
C GLY A 48 -16.61 30.14 1.86
N LEU A 49 -15.37 29.82 1.49
CA LEU A 49 -14.92 28.49 1.03
C LEU A 49 -13.91 27.82 1.98
N GLU A 50 -13.68 28.41 3.14
CA GLU A 50 -12.69 27.94 4.11
C GLU A 50 -13.21 26.71 4.89
N MET A 51 -12.34 25.73 5.10
CA MET A 51 -12.61 24.57 5.96
C MET A 51 -12.30 24.88 7.42
N CYS A 52 -11.29 25.72 7.66
CA CYS A 52 -10.78 26.16 8.95
C CYS A 52 -10.26 27.59 8.85
N ASP A 53 -9.95 28.21 9.99
CA ASP A 53 -9.14 29.42 10.12
C ASP A 53 -8.60 29.45 11.56
N ASP A 54 -7.28 29.50 11.73
CA ASP A 54 -6.62 29.52 13.05
C ASP A 54 -6.11 30.92 13.46
N GLY A 55 -6.39 31.94 12.66
CA GLY A 55 -5.91 33.32 12.85
C GLY A 55 -4.58 33.64 12.20
N ASN A 56 -4.02 32.77 11.36
CA ASN A 56 -2.88 33.12 10.51
C ASN A 56 -2.78 32.31 9.19
N MET A 57 -1.64 32.41 8.49
CA MET A 57 -1.37 31.71 7.21
C MET A 57 -0.07 30.89 7.30
N VAL A 58 0.21 30.33 8.47
CA VAL A 58 1.23 29.27 8.62
C VAL A 58 0.52 27.93 8.40
N SER A 59 1.31 26.86 8.31
CA SER A 59 0.81 25.49 8.26
C SER A 59 1.52 24.70 9.35
N GLY A 60 0.80 23.78 9.98
CA GLY A 60 1.24 22.92 11.08
C GLY A 60 0.81 23.44 12.46
N ASP A 61 -0.05 24.46 12.52
CA ASP A 61 -0.62 25.03 13.73
C ASP A 61 -2.15 24.84 13.87
N GLY A 62 -2.79 24.16 12.92
CA GLY A 62 -4.18 23.69 13.02
C GLY A 62 -5.10 24.14 11.88
N CYS A 63 -4.55 24.81 10.88
CA CYS A 63 -5.23 25.11 9.62
C CYS A 63 -4.18 25.29 8.51
N SER A 64 -4.47 24.82 7.30
CA SER A 64 -3.56 24.99 6.18
C SER A 64 -3.40 26.47 5.83
N SER A 65 -2.22 26.87 5.33
CA SER A 65 -1.93 28.27 4.95
C SER A 65 -2.84 28.88 3.85
N ASP A 66 -3.72 28.09 3.25
CA ASP A 66 -4.77 28.52 2.31
C ASP A 66 -6.20 28.14 2.76
N CYS A 67 -6.35 27.72 4.03
CA CYS A 67 -7.59 27.41 4.73
C CYS A 67 -8.48 26.34 4.08
N ARG A 68 -7.89 25.44 3.28
CA ARG A 68 -8.60 24.33 2.60
C ARG A 68 -8.65 23.04 3.41
N SER A 69 -7.73 22.88 4.34
CA SER A 69 -7.55 21.69 5.16
C SER A 69 -7.35 22.07 6.62
N ASP A 70 -7.96 21.31 7.54
CA ASP A 70 -7.78 21.41 8.98
C ASP A 70 -6.52 20.68 9.52
N GLU A 71 -5.66 20.20 8.62
CA GLU A 71 -4.39 19.52 8.93
C GLU A 71 -4.60 18.24 9.78
N THR A 72 -5.66 17.48 9.44
CA THR A 72 -6.01 16.21 10.08
C THR A 72 -5.93 15.02 9.12
N CYS A 73 -5.11 14.03 9.50
CA CYS A 73 -5.00 12.77 8.77
C CYS A 73 -6.36 12.13 8.46
N GLY A 74 -6.54 11.75 7.20
CA GLY A 74 -7.75 11.18 6.63
C GLY A 74 -8.75 12.20 6.10
N ASN A 75 -8.32 13.43 5.80
CA ASN A 75 -9.20 14.50 5.30
C ASN A 75 -9.21 14.63 3.76
N GLY A 76 -8.35 13.90 3.05
CA GLY A 76 -8.22 13.93 1.58
C GLY A 76 -7.10 14.82 1.05
N TYR A 77 -6.30 15.43 1.93
CA TYR A 77 -5.15 16.27 1.61
C TYR A 77 -3.90 15.74 2.32
N THR A 78 -2.78 15.68 1.61
CA THR A 78 -1.49 15.38 2.26
C THR A 78 -0.93 16.67 2.87
N ASP A 79 -1.16 16.85 4.16
CA ASP A 79 -0.81 18.07 4.87
C ASP A 79 0.64 18.07 5.40
N VAL A 80 1.02 19.16 6.07
CA VAL A 80 2.37 19.28 6.62
C VAL A 80 2.59 18.25 7.74
N ASN A 81 3.75 17.59 7.68
CA ASN A 81 4.13 16.46 8.54
C ASN A 81 3.42 15.14 8.22
N GLU A 82 2.65 15.02 7.16
CA GLU A 82 2.10 13.75 6.68
C GLU A 82 2.96 13.16 5.56
N MET A 83 2.98 11.84 5.47
CA MET A 83 3.69 11.10 4.41
C MET A 83 2.75 10.74 3.24
N CYS A 84 1.46 10.57 3.56
CA CYS A 84 0.37 10.22 2.66
C CYS A 84 -0.94 10.76 3.26
N ASP A 85 -2.00 10.75 2.46
CA ASP A 85 -3.39 10.77 2.92
C ASP A 85 -4.22 10.03 1.85
N ASP A 86 -5.09 9.11 2.26
CA ASP A 86 -5.98 8.34 1.35
C ASP A 86 -7.47 8.73 1.46
N GLY A 87 -7.77 9.79 2.21
CA GLY A 87 -9.11 10.26 2.52
C GLY A 87 -9.79 9.56 3.69
N ASN A 88 -9.08 8.74 4.48
CA ASN A 88 -9.61 8.17 5.72
C ASN A 88 -8.53 7.78 6.76
N THR A 89 -8.93 7.11 7.85
CA THR A 89 -8.05 6.69 8.97
C THR A 89 -8.17 5.20 9.27
N VAL A 90 -8.48 4.39 8.26
CA VAL A 90 -8.25 2.94 8.28
C VAL A 90 -6.75 2.70 8.04
N SER A 91 -6.32 1.45 7.98
CA SER A 91 -4.95 1.07 7.68
C SER A 91 -4.99 -0.28 6.96
N GLY A 92 -4.07 -0.49 6.03
CA GLY A 92 -4.12 -1.54 5.00
C GLY A 92 -4.91 -1.14 3.74
N ASP A 93 -5.18 0.16 3.54
CA ASP A 93 -5.86 0.71 2.37
C ASP A 93 -5.06 1.76 1.56
N GLY A 94 -3.84 2.08 1.98
CA GLY A 94 -2.88 2.89 1.21
C GLY A 94 -2.27 4.07 1.98
N CYS A 95 -2.68 4.28 3.23
CA CYS A 95 -2.07 5.20 4.16
C CYS A 95 -2.34 4.72 5.59
N SER A 96 -1.33 4.79 6.46
CA SER A 96 -1.50 4.47 7.89
C SER A 96 -2.50 5.41 8.57
N SER A 97 -3.18 4.92 9.61
CA SER A 97 -4.19 5.69 10.37
C SER A 97 -3.68 6.94 11.13
N ASP A 98 -2.37 7.19 11.13
CA ASP A 98 -1.72 8.41 11.63
C ASP A 98 -0.92 9.18 10.56
N CYS A 99 -1.06 8.78 9.28
CA CYS A 99 -0.44 9.36 8.09
C CYS A 99 1.10 9.41 8.17
N ARG A 100 1.72 8.47 8.90
CA ARG A 100 3.19 8.34 9.07
C ARG A 100 3.84 7.34 8.12
N SER A 101 3.06 6.44 7.53
CA SER A 101 3.49 5.46 6.55
C SER A 101 2.53 5.42 5.36
N ASP A 102 3.07 5.30 4.15
CA ASP A 102 2.34 5.06 2.90
C ASP A 102 1.97 3.59 2.66
N GLU A 103 2.21 2.72 3.65
CA GLU A 103 1.91 1.29 3.62
C GLU A 103 2.56 0.55 2.43
N THR A 104 3.74 1.05 2.01
CA THR A 104 4.57 0.43 0.97
C THR A 104 5.75 -0.35 1.53
N CYS A 105 5.78 -1.65 1.24
CA CYS A 105 6.92 -2.51 1.54
C CYS A 105 8.26 -1.90 1.10
N GLY A 106 9.20 -1.86 2.04
CA GLY A 106 10.52 -1.26 1.93
C GLY A 106 10.59 0.20 2.41
N ASN A 107 9.61 0.68 3.19
CA ASN A 107 9.59 2.04 3.73
C ASN A 107 10.27 2.16 5.12
N GLY A 108 10.59 1.03 5.77
CA GLY A 108 11.21 0.96 7.09
C GLY A 108 10.24 0.78 8.26
N VAL A 109 8.95 0.56 7.98
CA VAL A 109 7.86 0.35 8.95
C VAL A 109 7.16 -0.96 8.59
N VAL A 110 6.85 -1.80 9.58
CA VAL A 110 6.08 -3.02 9.33
C VAL A 110 4.59 -2.69 9.37
N ASP A 111 3.98 -2.58 8.21
CA ASP A 111 2.61 -2.11 8.03
C ASP A 111 1.56 -3.25 7.99
N PRO A 112 0.24 -2.94 8.06
CA PRO A 112 -0.80 -3.95 8.15
C PRO A 112 -0.86 -4.90 6.94
N GLY A 113 -0.40 -6.13 7.16
CA GLY A 113 -0.35 -7.18 6.12
C GLY A 113 1.07 -7.69 5.86
N GLU A 114 2.07 -6.99 6.37
CA GLU A 114 3.48 -7.33 6.24
C GLU A 114 3.95 -8.25 7.38
N VAL A 115 4.98 -9.05 7.07
CA VAL A 115 5.66 -9.96 8.00
C VAL A 115 6.94 -9.31 8.53
N CYS A 116 7.58 -8.47 7.72
CA CYS A 116 8.82 -7.75 7.95
C CYS A 116 8.85 -6.48 7.09
N ASP A 117 9.78 -5.59 7.39
CA ASP A 117 10.27 -4.53 6.51
C ASP A 117 11.72 -4.25 6.93
N ASP A 118 12.67 -4.25 5.99
CA ASP A 118 14.10 -3.98 6.24
C ASP A 118 14.59 -2.62 5.68
N GLY A 119 13.66 -1.77 5.28
CA GLY A 119 13.89 -0.45 4.70
C GLY A 119 14.20 -0.45 3.21
N ASN A 120 13.99 -1.58 2.51
CA ASN A 120 14.09 -1.64 1.05
C ASN A 120 13.30 -2.81 0.41
N THR A 121 13.45 -3.02 -0.89
CA THR A 121 12.74 -4.05 -1.69
C THR A 121 13.68 -5.01 -2.42
N VAL A 122 14.92 -5.14 -1.96
CA VAL A 122 15.80 -6.25 -2.36
C VAL A 122 15.30 -7.53 -1.67
N SER A 123 15.78 -8.67 -2.15
CA SER A 123 15.59 -9.96 -1.49
C SER A 123 16.96 -10.56 -1.20
N GLY A 124 17.11 -11.21 -0.06
CA GLY A 124 18.35 -11.83 0.41
C GLY A 124 19.08 -11.03 1.48
N ASP A 125 18.50 -9.93 1.98
CA ASP A 125 19.07 -9.01 2.96
C ASP A 125 18.32 -8.91 4.30
N GLY A 126 17.13 -9.50 4.42
CA GLY A 126 16.41 -9.65 5.70
C GLY A 126 14.89 -9.63 5.58
N CYS A 127 14.35 -9.19 4.45
CA CYS A 127 12.94 -9.25 4.13
C CYS A 127 12.74 -9.57 2.64
N ALA A 128 11.65 -10.25 2.28
CA ALA A 128 11.32 -10.50 0.89
C ALA A 128 10.85 -9.20 0.19
N GLN A 129 11.05 -9.06 -1.13
CA GLN A 129 10.67 -7.89 -1.95
C GLN A 129 9.22 -7.40 -1.76
N PHE A 130 8.30 -8.25 -1.30
CA PHE A 130 6.89 -7.95 -1.07
C PHE A 130 6.47 -8.02 0.41
N CYS A 131 7.43 -8.06 1.33
CA CYS A 131 7.23 -8.10 2.78
C CYS A 131 6.39 -9.28 3.28
N THR A 132 6.26 -10.33 2.47
CA THR A 132 5.48 -11.55 2.74
C THR A 132 6.25 -12.61 3.53
N SER A 133 7.55 -12.43 3.73
CA SER A 133 8.44 -13.37 4.42
C SER A 133 9.66 -12.64 4.98
N ASP A 134 10.07 -13.02 6.20
CA ASP A 134 11.29 -12.57 6.87
C ASP A 134 12.57 -13.30 6.41
N GLU A 135 12.46 -14.12 5.37
CA GLU A 135 13.54 -14.92 4.78
C GLU A 135 14.25 -15.82 5.81
N THR A 136 13.49 -16.33 6.79
CA THR A 136 13.96 -17.27 7.81
C THR A 136 13.61 -18.73 7.52
N CYS A 137 14.65 -19.57 7.43
CA CYS A 137 14.49 -21.02 7.33
C CYS A 137 13.58 -21.59 8.43
N GLY A 138 12.59 -22.37 8.00
CA GLY A 138 11.53 -22.98 8.81
C GLY A 138 10.22 -22.19 8.85
N ASN A 139 10.03 -21.17 8.00
CA ASN A 139 8.84 -20.30 8.00
C ASN A 139 7.67 -20.82 7.12
N SER A 140 7.81 -21.99 6.48
CA SER A 140 6.85 -22.58 5.52
C SER A 140 6.82 -21.92 4.13
N ILE A 141 7.81 -21.09 3.80
CA ILE A 141 8.02 -20.42 2.51
C ILE A 141 9.44 -20.78 2.04
N VAL A 142 9.63 -21.01 0.74
CA VAL A 142 11.00 -21.21 0.20
C VAL A 142 11.51 -19.88 -0.30
N ASP A 143 12.36 -19.24 0.49
CA ASP A 143 12.84 -17.88 0.23
C ASP A 143 14.09 -17.84 -0.66
N VAL A 144 14.56 -16.63 -0.99
CA VAL A 144 15.78 -16.51 -1.80
C VAL A 144 16.99 -17.02 -1.02
N ASN A 145 17.91 -17.67 -1.72
CA ASN A 145 19.00 -18.44 -1.13
C ASN A 145 18.55 -19.70 -0.37
N GLU A 146 17.31 -20.16 -0.47
CA GLU A 146 16.90 -21.48 0.02
C GLU A 146 16.78 -22.51 -1.12
N ASP A 147 16.98 -23.78 -0.80
CA ASP A 147 16.77 -24.91 -1.71
C ASP A 147 15.46 -25.68 -1.38
N CYS A 148 14.96 -25.54 -0.16
CA CYS A 148 13.74 -26.12 0.40
C CYS A 148 13.35 -25.37 1.68
N ASP A 149 12.11 -25.57 2.13
CA ASP A 149 11.61 -25.25 3.46
C ASP A 149 10.50 -26.27 3.78
N ASP A 150 10.45 -26.81 5.01
CA ASP A 150 9.40 -27.74 5.46
C ASP A 150 8.66 -27.26 6.73
N GLY A 151 8.70 -25.96 7.00
CA GLY A 151 8.01 -25.29 8.11
C GLY A 151 8.66 -25.53 9.47
N ASN A 152 9.91 -25.99 9.51
CA ASN A 152 10.64 -26.20 10.75
C ASN A 152 12.18 -26.17 10.55
N THR A 153 12.94 -26.29 11.66
CA THR A 153 14.43 -26.24 11.65
C THR A 153 15.08 -27.49 12.27
N LEU A 154 14.43 -28.65 12.13
CA LEU A 154 15.01 -29.94 12.51
C LEU A 154 16.05 -30.40 11.47
N ASP A 155 16.88 -31.37 11.85
CA ASP A 155 17.77 -32.07 10.92
C ASP A 155 17.31 -33.53 10.76
N GLY A 156 17.18 -33.97 9.51
CA GLY A 156 16.98 -35.38 9.15
C GLY A 156 15.59 -35.75 8.62
N ASP A 157 14.75 -34.74 8.41
CA ASP A 157 13.45 -34.74 7.73
C ASP A 157 13.57 -34.27 6.26
N GLU A 158 12.61 -33.52 5.73
CA GLU A 158 12.52 -33.24 4.28
C GLU A 158 13.43 -32.09 3.86
N CYS A 159 13.62 -31.10 4.73
CA CYS A 159 14.59 -30.02 4.60
C CYS A 159 15.55 -29.97 5.82
N PRO A 160 16.86 -29.74 5.64
CA PRO A 160 17.77 -29.56 6.78
C PRO A 160 17.56 -28.20 7.45
N SER A 161 17.95 -28.09 8.73
CA SER A 161 17.89 -26.89 9.60
C SER A 161 18.56 -25.59 9.10
N THR A 162 19.10 -25.62 7.89
CA THR A 162 19.78 -24.49 7.22
C THR A 162 19.12 -24.10 5.90
N CYS A 163 18.08 -24.83 5.47
CA CYS A 163 17.38 -24.68 4.18
C CYS A 163 18.28 -24.70 2.93
N ARG A 164 19.57 -25.05 3.10
CA ARG A 164 20.56 -25.31 2.05
C ARG A 164 20.81 -26.80 1.95
N THR A 165 20.45 -27.40 0.83
CA THR A 165 20.94 -28.73 0.51
C THR A 165 22.45 -28.69 0.25
N LYS A 166 23.17 -29.76 0.57
CA LYS A 166 24.56 -29.91 0.09
C LYS A 166 24.51 -30.28 -1.40
N ALA A 167 24.38 -29.23 -2.23
CA ALA A 167 24.51 -29.19 -3.68
C ALA A 167 24.39 -30.53 -4.43
N LYS A 168 23.16 -30.99 -4.70
CA LYS A 168 22.82 -32.07 -5.65
C LYS A 168 23.81 -33.25 -5.72
N ASP A 169 24.24 -33.78 -4.58
CA ASP A 169 24.75 -35.14 -4.55
C ASP A 169 23.54 -36.10 -4.59
N ASP A 170 23.57 -37.08 -5.49
CA ASP A 170 22.50 -38.05 -5.77
C ASP A 170 22.26 -39.01 -4.57
N GLY A 171 21.76 -38.46 -3.46
CA GLY A 171 22.01 -39.00 -2.12
C GLY A 171 20.91 -38.77 -1.09
N CYS A 172 19.74 -38.24 -1.47
CA CYS A 172 18.56 -38.42 -0.62
C CYS A 172 18.25 -39.91 -0.56
N SER A 173 18.76 -40.57 0.48
CA SER A 173 18.55 -41.99 0.72
C SER A 173 17.17 -42.16 1.33
N CYS A 174 16.16 -41.93 0.48
CA CYS A 174 14.90 -42.65 0.53
C CYS A 174 15.22 -44.15 0.45
N LYS A 175 15.65 -44.72 1.59
CA LYS A 175 15.59 -46.15 1.83
C LYS A 175 14.13 -46.49 1.73
N ASN A 176 13.73 -46.91 0.54
CA ASN A 176 12.38 -47.33 0.24
C ASN A 176 11.88 -48.15 1.42
N ALA A 177 10.78 -47.70 2.04
CA ALA A 177 9.95 -48.55 2.89
C ALA A 177 9.23 -49.63 2.05
N GLY A 178 9.92 -50.15 1.04
CA GLY A 178 9.66 -51.42 0.41
C GLY A 178 9.99 -52.51 1.42
N THR A 179 9.07 -52.71 2.36
CA THR A 179 8.95 -53.94 3.16
C THR A 179 8.68 -55.12 2.23
N THR A 180 9.68 -55.52 1.45
CA THR A 180 9.76 -56.88 0.91
C THR A 180 9.93 -57.80 2.10
N ALA A 181 8.81 -58.21 2.67
CA ALA A 181 8.73 -59.19 3.74
C ALA A 181 9.23 -60.55 3.22
N THR A 182 10.55 -60.68 3.13
CA THR A 182 11.25 -61.93 2.90
C THR A 182 11.07 -62.79 4.14
N MET A 183 9.93 -63.47 4.20
CA MET A 183 9.66 -64.43 5.26
C MET A 183 10.81 -65.45 5.30
N PRO A 184 11.42 -65.72 6.47
CA PRO A 184 12.48 -66.71 6.54
C PRO A 184 11.91 -68.07 6.08
N PRO A 185 12.71 -68.90 5.37
CA PRO A 185 12.21 -70.14 4.75
C PRO A 185 11.60 -71.14 5.75
N SER A 186 11.90 -70.98 7.05
CA SER A 186 11.27 -71.70 8.16
C SER A 186 9.78 -71.36 8.38
N MET A 187 9.30 -70.18 8.00
CA MET A 187 7.86 -69.83 8.07
C MET A 187 7.05 -70.36 6.89
N LEU A 188 7.65 -70.47 5.70
CA LEU A 188 6.97 -70.97 4.50
C LEU A 188 6.55 -72.44 4.65
N MET A 189 7.38 -73.25 5.33
CA MET A 189 7.07 -74.63 5.65
C MET A 189 5.88 -74.78 6.62
N LEU A 190 5.67 -73.83 7.53
CA LEU A 190 4.54 -73.89 8.48
C LEU A 190 3.20 -73.73 7.76
N LEU A 191 3.13 -72.85 6.76
CA LEU A 191 1.94 -72.62 5.94
C LEU A 191 1.54 -73.86 5.11
N LEU A 192 2.52 -74.55 4.52
CA LEU A 192 2.26 -75.75 3.71
C LEU A 192 1.74 -76.94 4.54
N VAL A 193 2.12 -77.05 5.81
CA VAL A 193 1.64 -78.11 6.74
C VAL A 193 0.26 -77.78 7.32
N LEU A 194 -0.06 -76.49 7.53
CA LEU A 194 -1.33 -76.07 8.14
C LEU A 194 -2.49 -75.89 7.14
N LEU A 195 -2.22 -75.52 5.87
CA LEU A 195 -3.25 -75.41 4.83
C LEU A 195 -4.19 -76.64 4.71
N PRO A 196 -3.67 -77.89 4.60
CA PRO A 196 -4.53 -79.07 4.44
C PRO A 196 -5.34 -79.42 5.70
N LEU A 197 -4.95 -78.92 6.89
CA LEU A 197 -5.71 -79.11 8.13
C LEU A 197 -6.92 -78.17 8.23
N VAL A 198 -6.81 -76.94 7.71
CA VAL A 198 -7.92 -75.98 7.67
C VAL A 198 -8.94 -76.36 6.60
N LEU A 199 -8.48 -76.76 5.40
CA LEU A 199 -9.36 -77.14 4.28
C LEU A 199 -10.21 -78.40 4.56
N ARG A 200 -9.72 -79.36 5.37
CA ARG A 200 -10.49 -80.56 5.72
C ARG A 200 -11.66 -80.31 6.69
N ARG A 201 -11.69 -79.20 7.43
CA ARG A 201 -12.80 -78.90 8.37
C ARG A 201 -14.05 -78.32 7.71
N ARG A 202 -14.01 -77.98 6.41
CA ARG A 202 -15.16 -77.35 5.70
C ARG A 202 -16.01 -78.32 4.88
N TRP A 203 -15.64 -79.60 4.81
CA TRP A 203 -16.33 -80.67 4.07
C TRP A 203 -16.76 -81.84 4.98
N SER A 204 -17.15 -81.56 6.22
CA SER A 204 -17.70 -82.56 7.15
C SER A 204 -18.71 -81.94 8.12
N ARG A 205 -19.81 -81.45 7.57
CA ARG A 205 -21.10 -81.32 8.27
C ARG A 205 -22.20 -81.78 7.30
N PRO A 206 -22.88 -82.91 7.55
CA PRO A 206 -24.15 -83.23 6.92
C PRO A 206 -25.28 -82.33 7.47
#